data_AF-A0A9W9TUM8-F1
#
_entry.id   AF-A0A9W9TUM8-F1
#
_cell.length_a   1.000
_cell.length_b   1.000
_cell.length_c   1.000
_cell.angle_alpha   90.00
_cell.angle_beta   90.00
_cell.angle_gamma   90.00
#
_symmetry.space_group_name_H-M   'P 1'
#
loop_
_entity.id
_entity.type
_entity.pdbx_description
1 polymer ?
#
loop_
_entity_poly.entity_id
_entity_poly.type
_entity_poly.pdbx_seq_one_letter_code
_entity_poly.pdbx_strand_id
1 'polypeptide(L)'
;MHLFKTLFLSFLFVVQIPAAAVSKHTMLVHCLNKELDSMNTEHQLSPDNLEKLKRVMDKKIMQMSFDNPTSAEQRKRPGAAEMARKAMPGVSRETIDTMLDSLGQSSSDISQRPRKVRLDKCNTRKMI
;
A
#
# COMPACT_ATOMS: atom_id res chain seq x y z
N MET A 1 -54.50 0.66 -15.24
CA MET A 1 -53.90 -0.50 -14.56
C MET A 1 -52.83 -1.08 -15.46
N HIS A 2 -51.62 -1.21 -14.91
CA HIS A 2 -50.47 -2.03 -15.33
C HIS A 2 -50.18 -2.17 -16.84
N LEU A 3 -49.10 -1.54 -17.32
CA LEU A 3 -48.14 -2.26 -18.17
C LEU A 3 -46.73 -1.62 -18.25
N PHE A 4 -46.33 -0.76 -17.31
CA PHE A 4 -44.92 -0.38 -17.16
C PHE A 4 -44.19 -1.44 -16.33
N LYS A 5 -43.95 -2.60 -16.95
CA LYS A 5 -43.06 -3.63 -16.43
C LYS A 5 -41.69 -3.44 -17.08
N THR A 6 -41.13 -2.24 -16.91
CA THR A 6 -39.74 -1.94 -17.26
C THR A 6 -38.86 -2.75 -16.33
N LEU A 7 -38.30 -3.81 -16.91
CA LEU A 7 -37.18 -4.61 -16.41
C LEU A 7 -36.10 -3.71 -15.79
N PHE A 8 -36.14 -3.53 -14.47
CA PHE A 8 -34.98 -3.14 -13.69
C PHE A 8 -34.08 -4.37 -13.55
N LEU A 9 -33.40 -4.74 -14.65
CA LEU A 9 -32.19 -5.55 -14.61
C LEU A 9 -31.08 -4.64 -14.08
N SER A 10 -31.13 -4.34 -12.77
CA SER A 10 -30.01 -3.81 -12.03
C SER A 10 -28.94 -4.89 -12.04
N PHE A 11 -28.07 -4.82 -13.05
CA PHE A 11 -26.82 -5.52 -13.13
C PHE A 11 -26.00 -5.13 -11.89
N LEU A 12 -26.23 -5.83 -10.78
CA LEU A 12 -25.26 -5.98 -9.72
C LEU A 12 -24.12 -6.83 -10.30
N PHE A 13 -23.34 -6.23 -11.20
CA PHE A 13 -21.94 -6.60 -11.40
C PHE A 13 -21.24 -6.22 -10.09
N VAL A 14 -21.48 -7.01 -9.05
CA VAL A 14 -20.53 -7.13 -7.96
C VAL A 14 -19.30 -7.69 -8.66
N VAL A 15 -18.33 -6.81 -8.93
CA VAL A 15 -17.02 -7.20 -9.41
C VAL A 15 -16.43 -8.05 -8.29
N GLN A 16 -16.72 -9.34 -8.30
CA GLN A 16 -16.06 -10.32 -7.45
C GLN A 16 -14.64 -10.43 -7.98
N ILE A 17 -13.75 -9.56 -7.49
CA ILE A 17 -12.32 -9.74 -7.66
C ILE A 17 -11.98 -11.03 -6.91
N PRO A 18 -11.60 -12.13 -7.60
CA PRO A 18 -11.24 -13.35 -6.92
C PRO A 18 -10.01 -13.06 -6.05
N ALA A 19 -10.12 -13.26 -4.74
CA ALA A 19 -9.02 -13.14 -3.78
C ALA A 19 -7.77 -13.95 -4.18
N ALA A 20 -7.93 -14.94 -5.08
CA ALA A 20 -6.86 -15.77 -5.63
C ALA A 20 -5.90 -15.02 -6.58
N ALA A 21 -6.32 -13.92 -7.21
CA ALA A 21 -5.54 -13.19 -8.22
C ALA A 21 -4.93 -11.87 -7.70
N VAL A 22 -4.91 -11.64 -6.38
CA VAL A 22 -4.23 -10.47 -5.83
C VAL A 22 -2.73 -10.63 -6.06
N SER A 23 -2.14 -9.74 -6.87
CA SER A 23 -0.71 -9.73 -7.12
C SER A 23 0.05 -9.47 -5.81
N LYS A 24 1.29 -9.99 -5.68
CA LYS A 24 2.15 -9.74 -4.51
C LYS A 24 2.29 -8.23 -4.24
N HIS A 25 2.32 -7.42 -5.29
CA HIS A 25 2.36 -5.95 -5.23
C HIS A 25 1.09 -5.35 -4.62
N THR A 26 -0.09 -5.72 -5.15
CA THR A 26 -1.39 -5.17 -4.68
C THR A 26 -1.62 -5.47 -3.21
N MET A 27 -1.26 -6.67 -2.77
CA MET A 27 -1.38 -7.04 -1.37
C MET A 27 -0.39 -6.24 -0.51
N LEU A 28 0.88 -6.11 -0.93
CA LEU A 28 1.89 -5.36 -0.19
C LEU A 28 1.52 -3.87 -0.07
N VAL A 29 1.01 -3.27 -1.15
CA VAL A 29 0.47 -1.90 -1.17
C VAL A 29 -0.62 -1.73 -0.12
N HIS A 30 -1.62 -2.61 -0.12
CA HIS A 30 -2.71 -2.54 0.84
C HIS A 30 -2.22 -2.63 2.30
N CYS A 31 -1.32 -3.56 2.58
CA CYS A 31 -0.78 -3.74 3.93
C CYS A 31 0.02 -2.54 4.41
N LEU A 32 0.94 -2.04 3.58
CA LEU A 32 1.79 -0.91 3.95
C LEU A 32 1.00 0.39 4.06
N ASN A 33 -0.03 0.60 3.23
CA ASN A 33 -0.90 1.76 3.37
C ASN A 33 -1.72 1.74 4.67
N LYS A 34 -2.21 0.56 5.09
CA LYS A 34 -2.90 0.40 6.37
C LYS A 34 -1.96 0.64 7.56
N GLU A 35 -0.71 0.22 7.45
CA GLU A 35 0.31 0.49 8.47
C GLU A 35 0.69 1.96 8.51
N LEU A 36 0.79 2.61 7.34
CA LEU A 36 1.00 4.05 7.25
C LEU A 36 -0.11 4.83 7.96
N ASP A 37 -1.37 4.41 7.79
CA ASP A 37 -2.51 4.99 8.50
C ASP A 37 -2.40 4.80 10.02
N SER A 38 -1.90 3.63 10.45
CA SER A 38 -1.68 3.36 11.87
C SER A 38 -0.56 4.20 12.46
N MET A 39 0.58 4.33 11.78
CA MET A 39 1.71 5.14 12.28
C MET A 39 1.40 6.64 12.23
N ASN A 40 0.50 7.06 11.34
CA ASN A 40 0.14 8.47 11.24
C ASN A 40 -0.62 8.98 12.47
N THR A 41 -1.16 8.11 13.33
CA THR A 41 -1.72 8.54 14.62
C THR A 41 -0.64 9.10 15.54
N GLU A 42 0.60 8.62 15.42
CA GLU A 42 1.75 9.07 16.21
C GLU A 42 2.46 10.25 15.53
N HIS A 43 2.66 10.18 14.21
CA HIS A 43 3.42 11.19 13.47
C HIS A 43 2.61 12.38 12.96
N GLN A 44 1.26 12.29 12.99
CA GLN A 44 0.34 13.38 12.70
C GLN A 44 0.63 14.14 11.40
N LEU A 45 1.02 13.43 10.33
CA LEU A 45 1.11 14.06 9.02
C LEU A 45 -0.27 14.59 8.63
N SER A 46 -0.29 15.75 7.97
CA SER A 46 -1.50 16.24 7.33
C SER A 46 -2.03 15.21 6.32
N PRO A 47 -3.35 15.16 6.08
CA PRO A 47 -3.94 14.21 5.12
C PRO A 47 -3.25 14.23 3.76
N ASP A 48 -2.92 15.42 3.25
CA ASP A 48 -2.19 15.62 2.00
C ASP A 48 -0.78 14.99 2.02
N ASN A 49 -0.05 15.15 3.12
CA ASN A 49 1.30 14.58 3.25
C ASN A 49 1.24 13.06 3.42
N LEU A 50 0.28 12.55 4.18
CA LEU A 50 0.04 11.13 4.30
C LEU A 50 -0.26 10.50 2.92
N GLU A 51 -1.13 11.13 2.13
CA GLU A 51 -1.47 10.63 0.79
C GLU A 51 -0.26 10.66 -0.15
N LYS A 52 0.56 11.72 -0.09
CA LYS A 52 1.82 11.79 -0.85
C LYS A 52 2.78 10.67 -0.47
N LEU A 53 2.91 10.36 0.82
CA LEU A 53 3.75 9.27 1.28
C LEU A 53 3.23 7.91 0.80
N LYS A 54 1.92 7.66 0.87
CA LYS A 54 1.30 6.45 0.28
C LYS A 54 1.63 6.30 -1.20
N ARG A 55 1.46 7.37 -1.99
CA ARG A 55 1.76 7.35 -3.44
C ARG A 55 3.24 7.07 -3.72
N VAL A 56 4.16 7.60 -2.92
CA VAL A 56 5.60 7.31 -3.03
C VAL A 56 5.87 5.82 -2.76
N MET A 57 5.25 5.26 -1.72
CA MET A 57 5.42 3.86 -1.36
C MET A 57 4.81 2.92 -2.40
N ASP A 58 3.60 3.20 -2.87
CA ASP A 58 2.93 2.43 -3.92
C ASP A 58 3.78 2.40 -5.19
N LYS A 59 4.29 3.56 -5.61
CA LYS A 59 5.19 3.66 -6.77
C LYS A 59 6.45 2.83 -6.55
N LYS A 60 7.05 2.84 -5.36
CA LYS A 60 8.26 2.06 -5.08
C LYS A 60 7.97 0.56 -5.09
N ILE A 61 6.85 0.13 -4.50
CA ILE A 61 6.43 -1.27 -4.47
C ILE A 61 6.17 -1.79 -5.88
N MET A 62 5.48 -1.04 -6.73
CA MET A 62 5.25 -1.41 -8.14
C MET A 62 6.56 -1.49 -8.94
N GLN A 63 7.59 -0.77 -8.50
CA GLN A 63 8.92 -0.84 -9.07
C GLN A 63 9.80 -1.94 -8.46
N MET A 64 9.37 -2.68 -7.44
CA MET A 64 10.12 -3.83 -6.96
C MET A 64 9.96 -4.98 -7.96
N SER A 65 10.96 -5.85 -8.08
CA SER A 65 10.76 -7.15 -8.70
C SER A 65 10.79 -8.19 -7.59
N PHE A 66 9.71 -8.95 -7.44
CA PHE A 66 9.66 -10.04 -6.45
C PHE A 66 10.31 -11.33 -6.94
N ASP A 67 10.52 -11.44 -8.26
CA ASP A 67 10.93 -12.69 -8.90
C ASP A 67 12.32 -12.59 -9.56
N ASN A 68 12.90 -11.38 -9.67
CA ASN A 68 14.23 -11.16 -10.25
C ASN A 68 15.12 -10.24 -9.39
N PRO A 69 16.45 -10.47 -9.39
CA PRO A 69 17.40 -9.56 -8.76
C PRO A 69 17.32 -8.17 -9.38
N THR A 70 17.42 -7.14 -8.54
CA THR A 70 17.32 -5.74 -8.95
C THR A 70 18.34 -5.42 -10.05
N SER A 71 17.89 -4.83 -11.17
CA SER A 71 18.80 -4.46 -12.26
C SER A 71 19.66 -3.25 -11.89
N ALA A 72 20.79 -3.04 -12.57
CA ALA A 72 21.60 -1.83 -12.39
C ALA A 72 20.79 -0.54 -12.66
N GLU A 73 19.90 -0.58 -13.64
CA GLU A 73 18.99 0.53 -13.98
C GLU A 73 17.99 0.84 -12.85
N GLN A 74 17.60 -0.19 -12.10
CA GLN A 74 16.66 -0.08 -10.99
C GLN A 74 17.35 0.39 -9.70
N ARG A 75 18.66 0.11 -9.54
CA ARG A 75 19.52 0.68 -8.49
C ARG A 75 19.77 2.19 -8.66
N LYS A 76 19.73 2.70 -9.89
CA LYS A 76 19.86 4.14 -10.19
C LYS A 76 18.60 4.96 -9.85
N ARG A 77 17.47 4.31 -9.57
CA ARG A 77 16.22 5.01 -9.25
C ARG A 77 16.30 5.65 -7.86
N PRO A 78 15.71 6.84 -7.67
CA PRO A 78 15.71 7.50 -6.37
C PRO A 78 15.12 6.60 -5.28
N GLY A 79 15.70 6.69 -4.09
CA GLY A 79 15.24 5.99 -2.91
C GLY A 79 13.84 6.46 -2.48
N ALA A 80 13.14 5.65 -1.67
CA ALA A 80 11.85 6.05 -1.11
C ALA A 80 11.96 7.34 -0.29
N ALA A 81 13.04 7.48 0.50
CA ALA A 81 13.33 8.68 1.29
C ALA A 81 13.54 9.92 0.41
N GLU A 82 14.28 9.81 -0.69
CA GLU A 82 14.50 10.93 -1.60
C GLU A 82 13.18 11.39 -2.25
N MET A 83 12.35 10.44 -2.69
CA MET A 83 11.05 10.74 -3.29
C MET A 83 10.09 11.37 -2.26
N ALA A 84 10.06 10.85 -1.03
CA ALA A 84 9.22 11.37 0.05
C ALA A 84 9.62 12.79 0.44
N ARG A 85 10.92 13.06 0.60
CA ARG A 85 11.46 14.40 0.91
C ARG A 85 11.14 15.42 -0.18
N LYS A 86 11.18 15.03 -1.46
CA LYS A 86 10.77 15.91 -2.58
C LYS A 86 9.26 16.17 -2.60
N ALA A 87 8.45 15.16 -2.28
CA ALA A 87 6.99 15.29 -2.27
C ALA A 87 6.48 16.11 -1.07
N MET A 88 7.17 16.05 0.06
CA MET A 88 6.77 16.66 1.33
C MET A 88 7.89 17.53 1.93
N PRO A 89 8.27 18.65 1.27
CA PRO A 89 9.39 19.48 1.71
C PRO A 89 9.19 20.13 3.09
N GLY A 90 7.94 20.21 3.57
CA GLY A 90 7.59 20.75 4.90
C GLY A 90 7.58 19.73 6.02
N VAL A 91 7.82 18.45 5.75
CA VAL A 91 7.92 17.40 6.78
C VAL A 91 9.37 17.19 7.15
N SER A 92 9.65 17.01 8.45
CA SER A 92 11.01 16.80 8.93
C SER A 92 11.63 15.55 8.30
N ARG A 93 12.94 15.59 8.03
CA ARG A 93 13.66 14.44 7.49
C ARG A 93 13.60 13.23 8.44
N GLU A 94 13.69 13.48 9.74
CA GLU A 94 13.63 12.47 10.78
C GLU A 94 12.28 11.74 10.79
N THR A 95 11.16 12.47 10.64
CA THR A 95 9.83 11.88 10.54
C THR A 95 9.72 10.99 9.28
N ILE A 96 10.23 11.46 8.14
CA ILE A 96 10.22 10.69 6.89
C ILE A 96 11.05 9.42 7.04
N ASP A 97 12.24 9.51 7.61
CA ASP A 97 13.15 8.37 7.75
C ASP A 97 12.59 7.34 8.75
N THR A 98 12.08 7.78 9.90
CA THR A 98 11.46 6.90 10.91
C THR A 98 10.27 6.12 10.35
N MET A 99 9.39 6.79 9.61
CA MET A 99 8.24 6.13 9.00
C MET A 99 8.68 5.14 7.91
N LEU A 100 9.70 5.48 7.11
CA LEU A 100 10.20 4.60 6.06
C LEU A 100 10.95 3.37 6.60
N ASP A 101 11.72 3.53 7.68
CA ASP A 101 12.43 2.42 8.33
C ASP A 101 11.43 1.43 8.92
N SER A 102 10.39 1.92 9.59
CA SER A 102 9.29 1.11 10.13
C SER A 102 8.57 0.33 9.01
N LEU A 103 8.31 0.97 7.87
CA LEU A 103 7.73 0.29 6.70
C LEU A 103 8.68 -0.70 6.05
N GLY A 104 9.98 -0.43 6.04
CA GLY A 104 11.00 -1.33 5.52
C GLY A 104 11.03 -2.65 6.29
N GLN A 105 10.98 -2.56 7.62
CA GLN A 105 10.86 -3.71 8.51
C GLN A 105 9.56 -4.50 8.23
N SER A 106 8.43 -3.80 8.15
CA SER A 106 7.14 -4.45 7.88
C SER A 106 7.03 -5.04 6.47
N SER A 107 7.64 -4.41 5.47
CA SER A 107 7.70 -4.93 4.11
C SER A 107 8.51 -6.23 4.03
N SER A 108 9.64 -6.30 4.74
CA SER A 108 10.45 -7.51 4.88
C SER A 108 9.66 -8.63 5.56
N ASP A 109 9.04 -8.32 6.70
CA ASP A 109 8.21 -9.23 7.48
C ASP A 109 7.01 -9.80 6.70
N ILE A 110 6.37 -8.98 5.88
CA ILE A 110 5.25 -9.38 5.03
C ILE A 110 5.75 -10.23 3.86
N SER A 111 6.88 -9.86 3.25
CA SER A 111 7.42 -10.54 2.07
C SER A 111 7.95 -11.95 2.37
N GLN A 112 8.46 -12.18 3.59
CA GLN A 112 9.03 -13.46 4.02
C GLN A 112 7.97 -14.51 4.45
N ARG A 113 6.71 -14.13 4.64
CA ARG A 113 5.65 -15.03 5.13
C ARG A 113 4.91 -15.77 4.00
N PRO A 114 4.45 -17.03 4.22
CA PRO A 114 3.61 -17.76 3.27
C PRO A 114 2.26 -17.06 3.06
N ARG A 115 1.69 -17.20 1.84
CA ARG A 115 0.56 -16.38 1.32
C ARG A 115 -0.67 -16.30 2.27
N LYS A 116 -1.04 -17.40 2.94
CA LYS A 116 -2.17 -17.42 3.90
C LYS A 116 -1.90 -16.55 5.14
N VAL A 117 -0.77 -16.76 5.80
CA VAL A 117 -0.35 -15.99 7.01
C VAL A 117 -0.18 -14.49 6.70
N ARG A 118 0.15 -14.17 5.45
CA ARG A 118 0.32 -12.81 4.96
C ARG A 118 -1.00 -12.02 4.91
N LEU A 119 -2.07 -12.66 4.44
CA LEU A 119 -3.42 -12.07 4.38
C LEU A 119 -4.00 -11.90 5.79
N ASP A 120 -3.77 -12.87 6.67
CA ASP A 120 -4.27 -12.83 8.04
C ASP A 120 -3.65 -11.65 8.81
N LYS A 121 -2.33 -11.45 8.75
CA LYS A 121 -1.67 -10.35 9.50
C LYS A 121 -2.03 -8.96 8.98
N CYS A 122 -2.23 -8.78 7.67
CA CYS A 122 -2.71 -7.52 7.13
C CYS A 122 -4.16 -7.21 7.53
N ASN A 123 -4.98 -8.24 7.75
CA ASN A 123 -6.33 -8.08 8.27
C ASN A 123 -6.38 -7.95 9.80
N THR A 124 -5.49 -8.61 10.55
CA THR A 124 -5.55 -8.72 12.04
C THR A 124 -4.82 -7.65 12.83
N ARG A 125 -4.09 -6.69 12.26
CA ARG A 125 -3.68 -5.47 13.01
C ARG A 125 -4.86 -4.51 13.24
N LYS A 126 -5.93 -5.04 13.84
CA LYS A 126 -6.94 -4.33 14.61
C LYS A 126 -7.68 -5.40 15.40
N MET A 127 -7.13 -5.74 16.56
CA MET A 127 -7.88 -6.06 17.77
C MET A 127 -6.84 -6.28 18.87
N ILE A 128 -6.97 -5.47 19.91
CA ILE A 128 -6.11 -5.30 21.09
C ILE A 128 -4.98 -4.30 20.86
#